data_AF-A0AAW2TVM2-F1
#
_entry.id   AF-A0AAW2TVM2-F1
#
_cell.length_a   1.000
_cell.length_b   1.000
_cell.length_c   1.000
_cell.angle_alpha   90.00
_cell.angle_beta   90.00
_cell.angle_gamma   90.00
#
_symmetry.space_group_name_H-M   'P 1'
#
loop_
_entity.id
_entity.type
_entity.pdbx_description
1 polymer ?
#
loop_
_entity_poly.entity_id
_entity_poly.type
_entity_poly.pdbx_seq_one_letter_code
_entity_poly.pdbx_strand_id
1 'polypeptide(L)'
;MVASCLSFVSLYGSFLRRCLAVAGLSSQTVDIDGDTTIHFWGPPAATSKPPLVLIHGFGPHGVWQWRPQISFFAREFDVYVPDLVFFGHSFTKSADRSGFSRRLPSRNSSKSSGFAGLK
;
A
#
# COMPACT_ATOMS: atom_id res chain seq x y z
N MET A 1 1.73 -10.39 34.08
CA MET A 1 1.53 -10.20 32.63
C MET A 1 1.17 -8.74 32.40
N VAL A 2 2.17 -7.90 32.12
CA VAL A 2 1.95 -6.47 31.80
C VAL A 2 1.57 -6.40 30.33
N ALA A 3 0.43 -5.77 30.05
CA ALA A 3 -0.16 -5.73 28.73
C ALA A 3 0.81 -5.11 27.69
N SER A 4 1.17 -5.88 26.67
CA SER A 4 1.89 -5.43 25.46
C SER A 4 1.13 -4.37 24.63
N CYS A 5 0.08 -3.75 25.18
CA CYS A 5 -0.80 -2.81 24.50
C CYS A 5 -0.25 -1.37 24.46
N LEU A 6 0.90 -1.12 25.09
CA LEU A 6 1.56 0.21 25.16
C LEU A 6 2.94 0.19 24.48
N SER A 7 3.08 -0.50 23.35
CA SER A 7 4.31 -0.37 22.56
C SER A 7 4.46 1.09 22.10
N PHE A 8 5.67 1.65 22.19
CA PHE A 8 5.98 3.01 21.75
C PHE A 8 5.48 3.28 20.32
N VAL A 9 5.59 2.27 19.45
CA VAL A 9 5.09 2.28 18.07
C VAL A 9 3.57 2.43 18.01
N SER A 10 2.82 1.69 18.84
CA SER A 10 1.35 1.78 18.90
C SER A 10 0.90 3.14 19.44
N LEU A 11 1.56 3.66 20.48
CA LEU A 11 1.27 4.98 21.05
C LEU A 11 1.55 6.09 20.03
N TYR A 12 2.70 6.03 19.36
CA TYR A 12 3.08 6.98 18.33
C TYR A 12 2.12 6.90 17.13
N GLY A 13 1.74 5.69 16.70
CA GLY A 13 0.70 5.50 15.68
C GLY A 13 -0.64 6.15 16.05
N SER A 14 -1.10 6.00 17.30
CA SER A 14 -2.32 6.66 17.77
C SER A 14 -2.20 8.19 17.82
N PHE A 15 -1.04 8.70 18.26
CA PHE A 15 -0.75 10.14 18.22
C PHE A 15 -0.80 10.69 16.80
N LEU A 16 -0.20 10.00 15.84
CA LEU A 16 -0.22 10.39 14.43
C LEU A 16 -1.63 10.41 13.85
N ARG A 17 -2.43 9.35 14.08
CA ARG A 17 -3.83 9.32 13.65
C ARG A 17 -4.62 10.51 14.18
N ARG A 18 -4.37 10.90 15.44
CA ARG A 18 -4.99 12.09 16.04
C ARG A 18 -4.54 13.38 15.37
N CYS A 19 -3.25 13.54 15.07
CA CYS A 19 -2.76 14.71 14.33
C CYS A 19 -3.40 14.84 12.95
N LEU A 20 -3.60 13.72 12.25
CA LEU A 20 -4.22 13.73 10.93
C LEU A 20 -5.72 14.07 11.00
N ALA A 21 -6.42 13.49 11.98
CA ALA A 21 -7.82 13.84 12.24
C ALA A 21 -7.98 15.34 12.58
N VAL A 22 -7.07 15.91 13.37
CA VAL A 22 -7.05 17.36 13.67
C VAL A 22 -6.74 18.19 12.42
N ALA A 23 -5.94 17.67 11.50
CA ALA A 23 -5.68 18.30 10.20
C ALA A 23 -6.86 18.14 9.20
N GLY A 24 -7.95 17.49 9.60
CA GLY A 24 -9.14 17.29 8.77
C GLY A 24 -9.08 16.07 7.84
N LEU A 25 -8.10 15.18 8.04
CA LEU A 25 -7.97 13.95 7.25
C LEU A 25 -8.67 12.78 7.95
N SER A 26 -9.34 11.95 7.18
CA SER A 26 -9.93 10.68 7.59
C SER A 26 -9.21 9.51 6.92
N SER A 27 -9.21 8.37 7.62
CA SER A 27 -8.78 7.08 7.07
C SER A 27 -9.86 6.55 6.14
N GLN A 28 -9.46 6.22 4.91
CA GLN A 28 -10.34 5.79 3.83
C GLN A 28 -9.73 4.61 3.10
N THR A 29 -10.59 3.81 2.49
CA THR A 29 -10.21 2.61 1.75
C THR A 29 -10.96 2.59 0.43
N VAL A 30 -10.25 2.40 -0.67
CA VAL A 30 -10.81 2.30 -2.02
C VAL A 30 -10.45 0.95 -2.65
N ASP A 31 -11.44 0.33 -3.29
CA ASP A 31 -11.25 -0.85 -4.11
C ASP A 31 -10.96 -0.42 -5.55
N ILE A 32 -9.83 -0.86 -6.10
CA ILE A 32 -9.37 -0.45 -7.43
C ILE A 32 -9.87 -1.41 -8.51
N ASP A 33 -9.83 -2.71 -8.25
CA ASP A 33 -10.09 -3.75 -9.26
C ASP A 33 -10.69 -5.05 -8.70
N GLY A 34 -11.24 -5.03 -7.49
CA GLY A 34 -11.86 -6.17 -6.81
C GLY A 34 -10.87 -7.07 -6.06
N ASP A 35 -9.60 -7.04 -6.49
CA ASP A 35 -8.51 -7.80 -5.87
C ASP A 35 -7.52 -6.91 -5.12
N THR A 36 -7.51 -5.60 -5.39
CA THR A 36 -6.57 -4.63 -4.85
C THR A 36 -7.29 -3.55 -4.07
N THR A 37 -6.96 -3.45 -2.80
CA THR A 37 -7.50 -2.45 -1.89
C THR A 37 -6.39 -1.48 -1.50
N ILE A 38 -6.64 -0.18 -1.69
CA ILE A 38 -5.73 0.89 -1.29
C ILE A 38 -6.34 1.63 -0.11
N HIS A 39 -5.60 1.68 0.99
CA HIS A 39 -5.87 2.55 2.11
C HIS A 39 -5.15 3.89 1.94
N PHE A 40 -5.81 4.99 2.28
CA PHE A 40 -5.23 6.32 2.26
C PHE A 40 -5.81 7.20 3.35
N TRP A 41 -5.06 8.24 3.72
CA TRP A 41 -5.57 9.35 4.51
C TRP A 41 -5.90 10.52 3.59
N GLY A 42 -7.08 11.11 3.70
CA GLY A 42 -7.47 12.25 2.88
C GLY A 42 -8.69 12.98 3.45
N PRO A 43 -9.10 14.12 2.88
CA PRO A 43 -10.31 14.79 3.30
C PRO A 43 -11.53 13.88 3.08
N PRO A 44 -12.53 13.88 4.00
CA PRO A 44 -13.70 13.02 3.90
C PRO A 44 -14.58 13.30 2.68
N ALA A 45 -14.46 14.51 2.11
CA ALA A 45 -15.03 14.89 0.82
C ALA A 45 -14.08 15.87 0.14
N ALA A 46 -14.00 15.83 -1.18
CA ALA A 46 -13.24 16.81 -1.95
C ALA A 46 -13.80 18.22 -1.73
N THR A 47 -12.90 19.19 -1.61
CA THR A 47 -13.22 20.61 -1.46
C THR A 47 -12.87 21.37 -2.74
N SER A 48 -12.92 22.70 -2.70
CA SER A 48 -12.44 23.54 -3.80
C SER A 48 -10.92 23.73 -3.81
N LYS A 49 -10.20 23.16 -2.83
CA LYS A 49 -8.75 23.25 -2.76
C LYS A 49 -8.09 22.36 -3.83
N PRO A 50 -6.91 22.75 -4.34
CA PRO A 50 -6.14 21.89 -5.22
C PRO A 50 -5.74 20.58 -4.52
N PRO A 51 -5.82 19.42 -5.19
CA PRO A 51 -5.40 18.14 -4.61
C PRO A 51 -3.87 18.04 -4.55
N LEU A 52 -3.35 17.50 -3.45
CA LEU A 52 -1.93 17.21 -3.25
C LEU A 52 -1.75 15.78 -2.77
N VAL A 53 -0.98 14.97 -3.50
CA VAL A 53 -0.70 13.58 -3.13
C VAL A 53 0.73 13.46 -2.60
N LEU A 54 0.88 12.96 -1.37
CA LEU A 54 2.17 12.71 -0.73
C LEU A 54 2.48 11.21 -0.76
N ILE A 55 3.38 10.81 -1.67
CA ILE A 55 3.78 9.42 -1.84
C ILE A 55 5.00 9.15 -0.96
N HIS A 56 4.92 8.13 -0.11
CA HIS A 56 6.06 7.70 0.72
C HIS A 56 6.99 6.74 -0.05
N GLY A 57 8.25 6.70 0.34
CA GLY A 57 9.24 5.77 -0.22
C GLY A 57 9.30 4.45 0.58
N PHE A 58 10.35 3.67 0.35
CA PHE A 58 10.64 2.48 1.15
C PHE A 58 11.06 2.89 2.57
N GLY A 59 10.35 2.42 3.60
CA GLY A 59 10.62 2.81 4.99
C GLY A 59 9.37 2.80 5.87
N PRO A 60 9.32 3.63 6.93
CA PRO A 60 8.17 3.69 7.83
C PRO A 60 6.90 4.16 7.11
N HIS A 61 5.74 3.82 7.68
CA HIS A 61 4.40 4.17 7.20
C HIS A 61 4.32 5.63 6.72
N GLY A 62 3.68 5.89 5.56
CA GLY A 62 3.75 7.21 4.91
C GLY A 62 3.33 8.41 5.77
N VAL A 63 2.38 8.21 6.68
CA VAL A 63 1.96 9.22 7.67
C VAL A 63 3.10 9.64 8.62
N TRP A 64 3.99 8.70 8.97
CA TRP A 64 5.14 8.98 9.84
C TRP A 64 6.13 9.89 9.13
N GLN A 65 6.36 9.65 7.84
CA GLN A 65 7.31 10.41 7.02
C GLN A 65 6.80 11.85 6.78
N TRP A 66 5.50 12.01 6.55
CA TRP A 66 4.94 13.27 6.06
C TRP A 66 4.22 14.12 7.10
N ARG A 67 4.20 13.75 8.39
CA ARG A 67 3.38 14.43 9.41
C ARG A 67 3.54 15.96 9.41
N PRO A 68 4.75 16.56 9.46
CA PRO A 68 4.88 18.02 9.44
C PRO A 68 4.30 18.66 8.17
N GLN A 69 4.52 18.02 7.02
CA GLN A 69 4.08 18.48 5.72
C GLN A 69 2.56 18.40 5.58
N ILE A 70 1.94 17.33 6.07
CA ILE A 70 0.48 17.16 6.08
C ILE A 70 -0.17 18.33 6.83
N SER A 71 0.29 18.63 8.05
CA SER A 71 -0.26 19.71 8.85
C SER A 71 -0.10 21.09 8.21
N PHE A 72 1.01 21.31 7.48
CA PHE A 72 1.26 22.55 6.77
C PHE A 72 0.34 22.68 5.55
N PHE A 73 0.32 21.67 4.66
CA PHE A 73 -0.39 21.73 3.39
C PHE A 73 -1.91 21.56 3.52
N ALA A 74 -2.43 20.90 4.56
CA ALA A 74 -3.87 20.71 4.73
C ALA A 74 -4.67 22.04 4.83
N ARG A 75 -3.99 23.16 5.13
CA ARG A 75 -4.59 24.49 5.15
C ARG A 75 -4.95 24.99 3.75
N GLU A 76 -4.16 24.63 2.74
CA GLU A 76 -4.22 25.18 1.38
C GLU A 76 -4.58 24.13 0.32
N PHE A 77 -4.36 22.85 0.60
CA PHE A 77 -4.55 21.74 -0.32
C PHE A 77 -5.46 20.67 0.27
N ASP A 78 -6.12 19.92 -0.61
CA ASP A 78 -6.73 18.63 -0.26
C ASP A 78 -5.64 17.57 -0.28
N VAL A 79 -5.08 17.28 0.90
CA VAL A 79 -3.93 16.39 1.05
C VAL A 79 -4.37 14.93 1.10
N TYR A 80 -3.79 14.10 0.23
CA TYR A 80 -3.97 12.66 0.17
C TYR A 80 -2.64 11.95 0.45
N VAL A 81 -2.66 10.96 1.36
CA VAL A 81 -1.50 10.17 1.76
C VAL A 81 -1.87 8.69 1.61
N PRO A 82 -1.66 8.10 0.42
CA PRO A 82 -1.91 6.69 0.19
C PRO A 82 -0.83 5.82 0.84
N ASP A 83 -1.24 4.67 1.37
CA ASP A 83 -0.33 3.58 1.68
C ASP A 83 -0.07 2.79 0.41
N LEU A 84 1.20 2.61 0.05
CA LEU A 84 1.58 1.80 -1.11
C LEU A 84 1.06 0.36 -0.96
N VAL A 85 0.78 -0.30 -2.09
CA VAL A 85 0.37 -1.71 -2.08
C VAL A 85 1.45 -2.55 -1.37
N PHE A 86 1.01 -3.44 -0.47
CA PHE A 86 1.86 -4.23 0.45
C PHE A 86 2.42 -3.46 1.65
N PHE A 87 2.04 -2.19 1.84
CA PHE A 87 2.37 -1.39 3.02
C PHE A 87 1.10 -0.99 3.78
N GLY A 88 1.23 -0.78 5.09
CA GLY A 88 0.13 -0.34 5.94
C GLY A 88 -1.09 -1.26 5.85
N HIS A 89 -2.23 -0.70 5.45
CA HIS A 89 -3.49 -1.42 5.27
C HIS A 89 -3.83 -1.71 3.78
N SER A 90 -2.94 -1.35 2.84
CA SER A 90 -3.13 -1.62 1.41
C SER A 90 -2.64 -3.01 1.02
N PHE A 91 -3.44 -3.77 0.26
CA PHE A 91 -3.14 -5.15 -0.10
C PHE A 91 -3.71 -5.53 -1.48
N THR A 92 -3.09 -6.51 -2.15
CA THR A 92 -3.64 -7.11 -3.37
C THR A 92 -3.58 -8.64 -3.30
N LYS A 93 -4.64 -9.28 -3.80
CA LYS A 93 -4.74 -10.75 -3.95
C LYS A 93 -4.27 -11.22 -5.33
N SER A 94 -4.00 -10.31 -6.26
CA SER A 94 -3.61 -10.64 -7.62
C SER A 94 -2.22 -11.30 -7.65
N ALA A 95 -2.16 -12.53 -8.16
CA ALA A 95 -0.92 -13.30 -8.30
C ALA A 95 0.09 -12.62 -9.25
N ASP A 96 -0.40 -11.86 -10.24
CA ASP A 96 0.45 -11.17 -11.23
C ASP A 96 1.27 -10.02 -10.63
N ARG A 97 0.84 -9.50 -9.47
CA ARG A 97 1.51 -8.42 -8.73
C ARG A 97 2.27 -8.89 -7.50
N SER A 98 2.24 -10.20 -7.22
CA SER A 98 3.05 -10.81 -6.17
C SER A 98 4.49 -10.95 -6.66
N GLY A 99 5.41 -10.23 -6.01
CA GLY A 99 6.83 -10.31 -6.34
C GLY A 99 7.36 -11.73 -6.20
N PHE A 100 7.93 -12.24 -7.30
CA PHE A 100 8.79 -13.43 -7.38
C PHE A 100 8.10 -14.81 -7.27
N SER A 101 7.46 -15.25 -8.35
CA SER A 101 7.66 -16.62 -8.87
C SER A 101 7.19 -16.71 -10.32
N ARG A 102 8.06 -16.34 -11.26
CA ARG A 102 7.86 -16.72 -12.66
C ARG A 102 8.10 -18.22 -12.73
N ARG A 103 7.01 -19.00 -12.72
CA ARG A 103 7.03 -20.44 -13.00
C ARG A 103 7.60 -20.61 -14.40
N LEU A 104 8.88 -21.01 -14.51
CA LEU A 104 9.48 -21.33 -15.81
C LEU A 104 8.61 -22.42 -16.46
N PRO A 105 8.25 -22.28 -17.75
CA PRO A 105 7.55 -23.34 -18.44
C PRO A 105 8.42 -24.59 -18.42
N SER A 106 7.86 -25.66 -17.84
CA SER A 106 8.42 -27.02 -17.90
C SER A 106 8.72 -27.35 -19.35
N ARG A 107 10.01 -27.41 -19.69
CA ARG A 107 10.50 -27.84 -20.99
C ARG A 107 10.23 -29.34 -21.10
N ASN A 108 9.11 -29.72 -21.71
CA ASN A 108 8.78 -31.11 -21.98
C ASN A 108 9.87 -31.72 -22.88
N SER A 109 10.67 -32.63 -22.31
CA SER A 109 11.60 -33.48 -23.05
C SER A 109 10.82 -34.58 -23.75
N SER A 110 10.31 -34.32 -24.95
CA SER A 110 9.86 -35.38 -25.84
C SER A 110 11.09 -36.10 -26.39
N LYS A 111 11.39 -37.26 -25.81
CA LYS A 111 12.30 -38.26 -26.36
C LYS A 111 11.87 -38.58 -27.80
N SER A 112 12.69 -38.24 -28.79
CA SER A 112 12.60 -38.82 -30.13
C SER A 112 13.23 -40.23 -30.07
N SER A 113 12.41 -41.25 -29.83
CA SER A 113 12.80 -42.63 -30.10
C SER A 113 12.92 -42.82 -31.61
N GLY A 114 14.12 -43.14 -32.07
CA GLY A 114 14.43 -43.41 -33.47
C GLY A 114 13.67 -44.60 -34.03
N PHE A 115 13.19 -44.43 -35.25
CA PHE A 115 12.67 -45.52 -36.08
C PHE A 115 13.78 -45.90 -37.07
N ALA A 116 14.49 -46.99 -36.77
CA ALA A 116 15.37 -47.65 -37.72
C ALA A 116 14.53 -48.64 -38.54
N GLY A 117 14.49 -48.45 -39.86
CA GLY A 117 13.83 -49.35 -40.80
C GLY A 117 14.52 -49.27 -42.15
N LEU A 118 15.53 -50.13 -42.34
CA LEU A 118 16.15 -50.40 -43.64
C LEU A 118 16.58 -51.88 -43.66
N LYS A 119 15.66 -52.73 -44.12
CA LYS A 119 15.80 -53.82 -45.11
C LYS A 119 14.58 -54.71 -45.08
#